data_AF-A0A635R8A3-F1
#
_entry.id   AF-A0A635R8A3-F1
#
_cell.length_a   1.000
_cell.length_b   1.000
_cell.length_c   1.000
_cell.angle_alpha   90.00
_cell.angle_beta   90.00
_cell.angle_gamma   90.00
#
_symmetry.space_group_name_H-M   'P 1'
#
loop_
_entity.id
_entity.type
_entity.pdbx_description
1 polymer ?
#
loop_
_entity_poly.entity_id
_entity_poly.type
_entity_poly.pdbx_seq_one_letter_code
_entity_poly.pdbx_strand_id
1 'polypeptide(L)'
;MYKVRGDHFVQPNLGLLEYVSGGDFYKELLIKSMNLFDQLTISLPTDIENPDDVTRIFNKCLNERSGTIKFPGNKNELAKLDKYLKGLNKEYRQWNFMSMMETCYTDAVLDDMKPLLEIYEFCKLQGDSSWDVLREHAVETFREELVRMFDEKCRPALELFRTAHKGKVSGLELAIKVYNPGYGQGSLFLSFTFLIKMKG
;
A
#
# COMPACT_ATOMS: atom_id res chain seq x y z
N MET A 1 -29.33 -8.97 3.66
CA MET A 1 -27.91 -8.58 3.74
C MET A 1 -27.12 -9.57 2.92
N TYR A 2 -26.25 -9.10 2.02
CA TYR A 2 -25.38 -9.97 1.22
C TYR A 2 -23.93 -9.82 1.65
N LYS A 3 -23.15 -10.88 1.45
CA LYS A 3 -21.75 -10.95 1.85
C LYS A 3 -20.92 -11.59 0.75
N VAL A 4 -19.88 -10.88 0.31
CA VAL A 4 -18.81 -11.41 -0.54
C VAL A 4 -17.60 -11.65 0.35
N ARG A 5 -17.00 -12.84 0.23
CA ARG A 5 -15.76 -13.20 0.94
C ARG A 5 -14.72 -13.59 -0.09
N GLY A 6 -13.47 -13.26 0.19
CA GLY A 6 -12.36 -13.73 -0.60
C GLY A 6 -11.05 -13.45 0.11
N ASP A 7 -9.99 -13.95 -0.51
CA ASP A 7 -8.62 -13.67 -0.10
C ASP A 7 -7.90 -13.00 -1.25
N HIS A 8 -7.04 -12.04 -0.93
CA HIS A 8 -6.19 -11.32 -1.87
C HIS A 8 -4.73 -11.49 -1.46
N PHE A 9 -3.93 -12.01 -2.37
CA PHE A 9 -2.51 -12.21 -2.15
C PHE A 9 -1.76 -10.93 -2.52
N VAL A 10 -0.94 -10.45 -1.59
CA VAL A 10 -0.14 -9.24 -1.73
C VAL A 10 1.32 -9.61 -1.67
N GLN A 11 2.04 -9.28 -2.73
CA GLN A 11 3.48 -9.38 -2.81
C GLN A 11 3.99 -8.03 -3.31
N PRO A 12 4.42 -7.14 -2.41
CA PRO A 12 4.99 -5.85 -2.81
C PRO A 12 6.16 -6.11 -3.77
N ASN A 13 6.01 -5.65 -5.00
CA ASN A 13 7.07 -5.67 -5.99
C ASN A 13 7.78 -4.33 -5.90
N LEU A 14 8.99 -4.32 -5.33
CA LEU A 14 9.79 -3.10 -5.26
C LEU A 14 10.65 -2.93 -6.51
N GLY A 15 10.46 -3.77 -7.53
CA GLY A 15 11.20 -3.71 -8.78
C GLY A 15 12.70 -3.77 -8.54
N LEU A 16 13.43 -2.79 -9.08
CA LEU A 16 14.88 -2.71 -8.94
C LEU A 16 15.36 -2.34 -7.52
N LEU A 17 14.48 -1.80 -6.66
CA LEU A 17 14.82 -1.52 -5.26
C LEU A 17 15.19 -2.80 -4.50
N GLU A 18 14.67 -3.97 -4.90
CA GLU A 18 15.01 -5.25 -4.27
C GLU A 18 16.48 -5.63 -4.49
N TYR A 19 17.06 -5.21 -5.61
CA TYR A 19 18.42 -5.57 -6.02
C TYR A 19 19.48 -4.60 -5.50
N VAL A 20 19.08 -3.46 -4.92
CA VAL A 20 19.98 -2.53 -4.23
C VAL A 20 20.45 -3.17 -2.93
N SER A 21 21.69 -2.90 -2.51
CA SER A 21 22.24 -3.44 -1.27
C SER A 21 21.38 -3.05 -0.06
N GLY A 22 20.71 -4.03 0.55
CA GLY A 22 19.76 -3.82 1.64
C GLY A 22 18.28 -3.81 1.23
N GLY A 23 17.96 -4.07 -0.04
CA GLY A 23 16.61 -4.16 -0.59
C GLY A 23 15.75 -5.23 0.10
N ASP A 24 16.29 -6.44 0.29
CA ASP A 24 15.59 -7.51 1.03
C ASP A 24 15.19 -7.09 2.45
N PHE A 25 16.10 -6.43 3.16
CA PHE A 25 15.85 -5.90 4.49
C PHE A 25 14.74 -4.84 4.48
N TYR A 26 14.77 -3.94 3.49
CA TYR A 26 13.73 -2.92 3.33
C TYR A 26 12.37 -3.55 3.01
N LYS A 27 12.32 -4.52 2.10
CA LYS A 27 11.11 -5.26 1.74
C LYS A 27 10.50 -5.98 2.93
N GLU A 28 11.33 -6.66 3.73
CA GLU A 28 10.88 -7.30 4.96
C GLU A 28 10.28 -6.28 5.95
N LEU A 29 10.92 -5.12 6.12
CA LEU A 29 10.40 -4.05 6.97
C LEU A 29 9.10 -3.45 6.45
N LEU A 30 8.97 -3.28 5.14
CA LEU A 30 7.75 -2.79 4.50
C LEU A 30 6.59 -3.75 4.76
N ILE A 31 6.80 -5.05 4.55
CA ILE A 31 5.80 -6.08 4.81
C ILE A 31 5.42 -6.16 6.29
N LYS A 32 6.41 -6.12 7.19
CA LYS A 32 6.16 -6.06 8.64
C LYS A 32 5.30 -4.85 8.99
N SER A 33 5.56 -3.71 8.35
CA SER A 33 4.81 -2.47 8.55
C SER A 33 3.38 -2.55 8.04
N MET A 34 3.18 -3.08 6.84
CA MET A 34 1.84 -3.32 6.28
C MET A 34 1.03 -4.31 7.15
N ASN A 35 1.69 -5.30 7.75
CA ASN A 35 1.03 -6.25 8.67
C ASN A 35 0.56 -5.61 9.99
N LEU A 36 0.96 -4.36 10.30
CA LEU A 36 0.46 -3.60 11.45
C LEU A 36 -0.97 -3.08 11.23
N PHE A 37 -1.44 -3.04 9.98
CA PHE A 37 -2.85 -2.78 9.65
C PHE A 37 -3.67 -4.08 9.77
N ASP A 38 -3.45 -4.81 10.87
CA ASP A 38 -3.94 -6.16 11.17
C ASP A 38 -5.44 -6.36 10.90
N GLN A 39 -6.25 -5.35 11.20
CA GLN A 39 -7.67 -5.33 10.95
C GLN A 39 -8.15 -3.93 10.55
N LEU A 40 -8.90 -3.86 9.46
CA LEU A 40 -9.53 -2.64 8.96
C LEU A 40 -11.01 -2.87 8.71
N THR A 41 -11.83 -1.88 9.06
CA THR A 41 -13.25 -1.84 8.67
C THR A 41 -13.50 -0.50 8.00
N ILE A 42 -13.91 -0.54 6.74
CA ILE A 42 -14.04 0.63 5.89
C ILE A 42 -15.49 0.76 5.45
N SER A 43 -16.13 1.86 5.86
CA SER A 43 -17.46 2.22 5.38
C SER A 43 -17.35 2.88 4.00
N LEU A 44 -18.13 2.40 3.04
CA LEU A 44 -18.11 2.87 1.66
C LEU A 44 -19.45 3.53 1.29
N PRO A 45 -19.44 4.65 0.53
CA PRO A 45 -20.63 5.26 -0.03
C PRO A 45 -21.40 4.29 -0.92
N THR A 46 -22.72 4.28 -0.83
CA THR A 46 -23.58 3.38 -1.62
C THR A 46 -23.62 3.71 -3.10
N ASP A 47 -23.17 4.90 -3.47
CA ASP A 47 -23.08 5.51 -4.80
C ASP A 47 -21.64 5.55 -5.33
N ILE A 48 -20.72 4.79 -4.72
CA ILE A 48 -19.33 4.71 -5.19
C ILE A 48 -19.29 4.22 -6.65
N GLU A 49 -18.73 5.04 -7.52
CA GLU A 49 -18.59 4.79 -8.96
C GLU A 49 -17.16 5.08 -9.41
N ASN A 50 -16.58 6.20 -8.98
CA ASN A 50 -15.22 6.59 -9.36
C ASN A 50 -14.14 5.84 -8.54
N PRO A 51 -13.13 5.21 -9.18
CA PRO A 51 -11.91 4.74 -8.51
C PRO A 51 -11.24 5.77 -7.60
N ASP A 52 -11.25 7.07 -7.94
CA ASP A 52 -10.63 8.12 -7.12
C ASP A 52 -11.30 8.25 -5.74
N ASP A 53 -12.61 8.03 -5.66
CA ASP A 53 -13.35 8.07 -4.40
C ASP A 53 -12.96 6.90 -3.50
N VAL A 54 -12.78 5.71 -4.07
CA VAL A 54 -12.29 4.52 -3.37
C VAL A 54 -10.90 4.80 -2.80
N THR A 55 -9.99 5.29 -3.64
CA THR A 55 -8.62 5.64 -3.24
C THR A 55 -8.60 6.65 -2.11
N ARG A 56 -9.41 7.71 -2.19
CA ARG A 56 -9.52 8.74 -1.14
C ARG A 56 -10.01 8.18 0.18
N ILE A 57 -11.02 7.30 0.16
CA ILE A 57 -11.56 6.67 1.38
C ILE A 57 -10.53 5.75 2.03
N PHE A 58 -9.85 4.92 1.22
CA PHE A 58 -8.80 4.04 1.70
C PHE A 58 -7.63 4.83 2.27
N ASN A 59 -7.19 5.89 1.59
CA ASN A 59 -6.12 6.76 2.07
C ASN A 59 -6.47 7.38 3.43
N LYS A 60 -7.71 7.87 3.60
CA LYS A 60 -8.17 8.41 4.88
C LYS A 60 -8.12 7.35 5.99
N CYS A 61 -8.68 6.17 5.74
CA CYS A 61 -8.72 5.10 6.75
C CYS A 61 -7.32 4.62 7.15
N LEU A 62 -6.42 4.47 6.17
CA LEU A 62 -5.03 4.07 6.42
C LEU A 62 -4.26 5.13 7.19
N ASN A 63 -4.42 6.41 6.86
CA ASN A 63 -3.75 7.51 7.57
C ASN A 63 -4.24 7.66 9.02
N GLU A 64 -5.55 7.54 9.25
CA GLU A 64 -6.11 7.55 10.62
C GLU A 64 -5.55 6.38 11.45
N ARG A 65 -5.42 5.20 10.83
CA ARG A 65 -4.87 4.02 11.50
C ARG A 65 -3.36 4.15 11.71
N SER A 66 -2.61 4.63 10.73
CA SER A 66 -1.14 4.73 10.76
C SER A 66 -0.66 5.65 11.89
N GLY A 67 -1.37 6.74 12.17
CA GLY A 67 -1.07 7.65 13.27
C GLY A 67 -1.16 7.01 14.67
N THR A 68 -1.87 5.87 14.79
CA THR A 68 -2.00 5.13 16.06
C THR A 68 -1.02 3.95 16.17
N ILE A 69 -0.36 3.59 15.07
CA ILE A 69 0.54 2.44 15.01
C ILE A 69 1.95 2.85 15.47
N LYS A 70 2.48 2.12 16.44
CA LYS A 70 3.91 2.19 16.77
C LYS A 70 4.69 1.28 15.83
N PHE A 71 5.49 1.87 14.95
CA PHE A 71 6.34 1.10 14.05
C PHE A 71 7.40 0.35 14.86
N PRO A 72 7.56 -0.98 14.64
CA PRO A 72 8.18 -1.89 15.61
C PRO A 72 9.71 -1.82 15.69
N GLY A 73 10.33 -0.85 15.03
CA GLY A 73 11.76 -0.86 14.77
C GLY A 73 12.65 -0.47 15.96
N ASN A 74 13.78 -1.16 16.11
CA ASN A 74 14.82 -0.81 17.08
C ASN A 74 15.88 0.15 16.48
N LYS A 75 16.78 0.67 17.33
CA LYS A 75 17.84 1.60 16.92
C LYS A 75 18.76 1.05 15.82
N ASN A 76 19.03 -0.25 15.81
CA ASN A 76 19.88 -0.87 14.79
C ASN A 76 19.15 -0.96 13.45
N GLU A 77 17.86 -1.28 13.46
CA GLU A 77 17.02 -1.29 12.26
C GLU A 77 16.88 0.12 11.68
N LEU A 78 16.73 1.14 12.52
CA LEU A 78 16.72 2.54 12.10
C LEU A 78 18.02 2.92 11.41
N ALA A 79 19.18 2.59 11.99
CA ALA A 79 20.47 2.89 11.38
C ALA A 79 20.67 2.19 10.02
N LYS A 80 20.18 0.96 9.87
CA LYS A 80 20.19 0.23 8.58
C LYS A 80 19.26 0.88 7.56
N LEU A 81 18.06 1.28 7.99
CA LEU A 81 17.07 1.95 7.15
C LEU A 81 17.58 3.32 6.67
N ASP A 82 18.15 4.12 7.56
CA ASP A 82 18.81 5.39 7.23
C ASP A 82 19.91 5.20 6.18
N LYS A 83 20.75 4.17 6.37
CA LYS A 83 21.85 3.86 5.44
C LYS A 83 21.31 3.46 4.07
N TYR A 84 20.26 2.63 4.05
CA TYR A 84 19.62 2.19 2.82
C TYR A 84 19.02 3.36 2.04
N LEU A 85 18.17 4.18 2.67
CA LEU A 85 17.50 5.31 2.01
C LEU A 85 18.48 6.38 1.52
N LYS A 86 19.54 6.68 2.30
CA LYS A 86 20.62 7.58 1.86
C LYS A 86 21.41 7.01 0.68
N GLY A 87 21.69 5.70 0.70
CA GLY A 87 22.33 4.99 -0.40
C GLY A 87 21.49 5.07 -1.67
N LEU A 88 20.20 4.77 -1.54
CA LEU A 88 19.24 4.79 -2.63
C LEU A 88 19.13 6.17 -3.30
N ASN A 89 19.02 7.25 -2.52
CA ASN A 89 18.99 8.60 -3.07
C ASN A 89 20.30 8.98 -3.78
N LYS A 90 21.45 8.51 -3.27
CA LYS A 90 22.74 8.73 -3.93
C LYS A 90 22.81 8.00 -5.28
N GLU A 91 22.40 6.73 -5.31
CA GLU A 91 22.36 5.90 -6.53
C GLU A 91 21.42 6.51 -7.57
N TYR A 92 20.22 6.92 -7.16
CA TYR A 92 19.27 7.60 -8.05
C TYR A 92 19.85 8.86 -8.67
N ARG A 93 20.49 9.75 -7.88
CA ARG A 93 21.11 10.97 -8.40
C ARG A 93 22.21 10.66 -9.42
N GLN A 94 22.98 9.60 -9.18
CA GLN A 94 24.01 9.15 -10.11
C GLN A 94 23.39 8.61 -11.39
N TRP A 95 22.37 7.75 -11.31
CA TRP A 95 21.69 7.20 -12.48
C TRP A 95 20.94 8.25 -13.28
N ASN A 96 20.29 9.20 -12.61
CA ASN A 96 19.62 10.32 -13.25
C ASN A 96 20.62 11.28 -13.94
N PHE A 97 21.80 11.49 -13.35
CA PHE A 97 22.86 12.25 -14.03
C PHE A 97 23.39 11.49 -15.26
N MET A 98 23.56 10.17 -15.17
CA MET A 98 24.01 9.35 -16.30
C MET A 98 22.96 9.27 -17.42
N SER A 99 21.68 9.16 -17.09
CA SER A 99 20.58 9.15 -18.07
C SER A 99 20.47 10.47 -18.84
N MET A 100 20.77 11.60 -18.18
CA MET A 100 20.84 12.90 -18.83
C MET A 100 22.06 13.07 -19.75
N MET A 101 23.11 12.26 -19.55
CA MET A 101 24.38 12.34 -20.28
C MET A 101 24.50 11.30 -21.42
N GLU A 102 23.78 10.18 -21.36
CA GLU A 102 23.83 9.08 -22.33
C GLU A 102 22.44 8.65 -22.80
N THR A 103 22.27 8.25 -24.07
CA THR A 103 21.03 7.63 -24.60
C THR A 103 20.90 6.16 -24.20
N CYS A 104 21.02 5.84 -22.91
CA CYS A 104 20.88 4.47 -22.42
C CYS A 104 19.63 4.26 -21.55
N TYR A 105 19.18 3.00 -21.51
CA TYR A 105 17.92 2.44 -20.98
C TYR A 105 17.73 2.60 -19.45
N THR A 106 17.84 3.81 -18.93
CA THR A 106 17.70 4.11 -17.49
C THR A 106 16.32 4.62 -17.08
N ASP A 107 15.43 4.94 -18.01
CA ASP A 107 14.14 5.57 -17.67
C ASP A 107 13.24 4.68 -16.82
N ALA A 108 13.10 3.40 -17.18
CA ALA A 108 12.33 2.44 -16.38
C ALA A 108 12.90 2.23 -14.97
N VAL A 109 14.23 2.32 -14.82
CA VAL A 109 14.91 2.22 -13.52
C VAL A 109 14.58 3.41 -12.63
N LEU A 110 14.58 4.61 -13.23
CA LEU A 110 14.25 5.83 -12.52
C LEU A 110 12.77 5.86 -12.13
N ASP A 111 11.89 5.33 -12.98
CA ASP A 111 10.44 5.26 -12.72
C ASP A 111 10.11 4.39 -11.50
N ASP A 112 10.74 3.22 -11.34
CA ASP A 112 10.53 2.34 -10.18
C ASP A 112 10.99 3.00 -8.85
N MET A 113 12.03 3.84 -8.89
CA MET A 113 12.59 4.47 -7.69
C MET A 113 11.87 5.75 -7.27
N LYS A 114 11.25 6.46 -8.22
CA LYS A 114 10.63 7.78 -8.01
C LYS A 114 9.66 7.80 -6.81
N PRO A 115 8.70 6.88 -6.66
CA PRO A 115 7.72 6.95 -5.58
C PRO A 115 8.38 6.98 -4.19
N LEU A 116 9.30 6.05 -3.91
CA LEU A 116 9.99 5.99 -2.62
C LEU A 116 10.88 7.22 -2.38
N LEU A 117 11.46 7.80 -3.44
CA LEU A 117 12.31 8.98 -3.32
C LEU A 117 11.51 10.27 -3.11
N GLU A 118 10.32 10.38 -3.70
CA GLU A 118 9.38 11.46 -3.45
C GLU A 118 8.94 11.46 -1.99
N ILE A 119 8.59 10.29 -1.45
CA ILE A 119 8.31 10.12 -0.02
C ILE A 119 9.54 10.51 0.82
N TYR A 120 10.73 10.02 0.45
CA TYR A 120 11.96 10.31 1.18
C TYR A 120 12.27 11.80 1.26
N GLU A 121 12.23 12.53 0.13
CA GLU A 121 12.49 13.97 0.13
C GLU A 121 11.36 14.74 0.80
N PHE A 122 10.09 14.32 0.68
CA PHE A 122 8.97 14.92 1.41
C PHE A 122 9.16 14.84 2.92
N CYS A 123 9.38 13.64 3.47
CA CYS A 123 9.64 13.44 4.90
C CYS A 123 10.85 14.24 5.38
N LYS A 124 11.94 14.25 4.59
CA LYS A 124 13.13 15.03 4.91
C LYS A 124 12.86 16.54 4.99
N LEU A 125 12.00 17.09 4.12
CA LEU A 125 11.59 18.49 4.17
C LEU A 125 10.77 18.82 5.43
N GLN A 126 10.00 17.87 5.94
CA GLN A 126 9.23 18.00 7.18
C GLN A 126 10.10 17.79 8.45
N GLY A 127 11.34 17.33 8.29
CA GLY A 127 12.21 16.95 9.41
C GLY A 127 11.85 15.59 10.02
N ASP A 128 11.12 14.77 9.29
CA ASP A 128 10.70 13.43 9.70
C ASP A 128 11.86 12.43 9.66
N SER A 129 11.69 11.31 10.34
CA SER A 129 12.66 10.22 10.39
C SER A 129 12.48 9.22 9.25
N SER A 130 13.46 8.35 9.06
CA SER A 130 13.33 7.25 8.10
C SER A 130 12.22 6.26 8.43
N TRP A 131 11.76 6.20 9.68
CA TRP A 131 10.56 5.43 10.03
C TRP A 131 9.30 6.00 9.42
N ASP A 132 9.23 7.32 9.29
CA ASP A 132 8.10 8.00 8.67
C ASP A 132 8.11 7.73 7.17
N VAL A 133 9.28 7.72 6.51
CA VAL A 133 9.42 7.28 5.11
C VAL A 133 8.89 5.86 4.91
N LEU A 134 9.27 4.92 5.80
CA LEU A 134 8.76 3.54 5.75
C LEU A 134 7.25 3.48 5.99
N ARG A 135 6.72 4.30 6.91
CA ARG A 135 5.28 4.37 7.20
C ARG A 135 4.50 4.84 5.99
N GLU A 136 4.90 5.95 5.40
CA GLU A 136 4.24 6.53 4.23
C GLU A 136 4.29 5.55 3.05
N HIS A 137 5.44 4.92 2.81
CA HIS A 137 5.53 3.89 1.76
C HIS A 137 4.64 2.68 2.04
N ALA A 138 4.57 2.20 3.30
CA ALA A 138 3.66 1.11 3.67
C ALA A 138 2.19 1.49 3.46
N VAL A 139 1.80 2.73 3.77
CA VAL A 139 0.44 3.24 3.53
C VAL A 139 0.16 3.28 2.03
N GLU A 140 1.08 3.81 1.23
CA GLU A 140 0.94 3.92 -0.23
C GLU A 140 0.82 2.55 -0.90
N THR A 141 1.77 1.65 -0.65
CA THR A 141 1.73 0.27 -1.19
C THR A 141 0.45 -0.44 -0.75
N PHE A 142 0.04 -0.28 0.52
CA PHE A 142 -1.17 -0.96 0.98
C PHE A 142 -2.43 -0.37 0.37
N ARG A 143 -2.51 0.95 0.19
CA ARG A 143 -3.61 1.62 -0.50
C ARG A 143 -3.78 1.09 -1.91
N GLU A 144 -2.70 0.99 -2.68
CA GLU A 144 -2.73 0.47 -4.06
C GLU A 144 -3.28 -0.96 -4.11
N GLU A 145 -2.83 -1.81 -3.19
CA GLU A 145 -3.30 -3.19 -3.06
C GLU A 145 -4.78 -3.28 -2.67
N LEU A 146 -5.25 -2.40 -1.80
CA LEU A 146 -6.66 -2.30 -1.44
C LEU A 146 -7.53 -1.86 -2.62
N VAL A 147 -7.08 -0.86 -3.39
CA VAL A 147 -7.77 -0.41 -4.62
C VAL A 147 -7.85 -1.54 -5.62
N ARG A 148 -6.73 -2.23 -5.90
CA ARG A 148 -6.69 -3.39 -6.80
C ARG A 148 -7.66 -4.49 -6.37
N MET A 149 -7.61 -4.87 -5.09
CA MET A 149 -8.54 -5.86 -4.53
C MET A 149 -10.00 -5.43 -4.69
N PHE A 150 -10.31 -4.16 -4.40
CA PHE A 150 -11.67 -3.64 -4.51
C PHE A 150 -12.17 -3.70 -5.96
N ASP A 151 -11.38 -3.21 -6.90
CA ASP A 151 -11.76 -3.17 -8.32
C ASP A 151 -11.88 -4.56 -8.94
N GLU A 152 -11.00 -5.49 -8.57
CA GLU A 152 -11.03 -6.85 -9.12
C GLU A 152 -12.10 -7.75 -8.48
N LYS A 153 -12.40 -7.57 -7.19
CA LYS A 153 -13.20 -8.54 -6.42
C LYS A 153 -14.51 -7.97 -5.88
N CYS A 154 -14.52 -6.71 -5.44
CA CYS A 154 -15.69 -6.12 -4.77
C CYS A 154 -16.60 -5.38 -5.76
N ARG A 155 -16.03 -4.59 -6.68
CA ARG A 155 -16.76 -3.78 -7.67
C ARG A 155 -17.64 -4.63 -8.59
N PRO A 156 -17.16 -5.75 -9.18
CA PRO A 156 -18.02 -6.56 -10.06
C PRO A 156 -19.21 -7.15 -9.30
N ALA A 157 -19.00 -7.57 -8.05
CA ALA A 157 -20.07 -8.06 -7.21
C ALA A 157 -21.09 -6.94 -6.89
N LEU A 158 -20.61 -5.75 -6.53
CA LEU A 158 -21.45 -4.58 -6.27
C LEU A 158 -22.34 -4.23 -7.47
N GLU A 159 -21.78 -4.23 -8.68
CA GLU A 159 -22.50 -3.95 -9.93
C GLU A 159 -23.60 -4.99 -10.20
N LEU A 160 -23.31 -6.28 -10.00
CA LEU A 160 -24.30 -7.36 -10.10
C LEU A 160 -25.46 -7.15 -9.11
N PHE A 161 -25.16 -6.84 -7.85
CA PHE A 161 -26.19 -6.59 -6.83
C PHE A 161 -27.01 -5.31 -7.10
N ARG A 162 -26.37 -4.23 -7.54
CA ARG A 162 -27.06 -3.00 -7.94
C ARG A 162 -28.04 -3.25 -9.09
N THR A 163 -27.62 -4.04 -10.08
CA THR A 163 -28.45 -4.42 -11.23
C THR A 163 -29.65 -5.28 -10.80
N ALA A 164 -29.40 -6.30 -9.98
CA ALA A 164 -30.44 -7.21 -9.51
C ALA A 164 -31.47 -6.56 -8.58
N HIS A 165 -31.05 -5.56 -7.79
CA HIS A 165 -31.87 -4.99 -6.72
C HIS A 165 -32.22 -3.50 -6.88
N LYS A 166 -31.96 -2.89 -8.05
CA LYS A 166 -32.44 -1.56 -8.49
C LYS A 166 -32.43 -0.47 -7.39
N GLY A 167 -31.29 -0.21 -6.77
CA GLY A 167 -31.15 0.89 -5.79
C GLY A 167 -31.65 0.58 -4.37
N LYS A 168 -31.91 -0.68 -4.04
CA LYS A 168 -32.20 -1.12 -2.67
C LYS A 168 -30.96 -1.25 -1.78
N VAL A 169 -29.77 -0.87 -2.22
CA VAL A 169 -28.58 -0.87 -1.36
C VAL A 169 -28.67 0.29 -0.36
N SER A 170 -28.48 0.01 0.92
CA SER A 170 -28.54 0.99 2.03
C SER A 170 -27.21 1.23 2.72
N GLY A 171 -26.20 0.40 2.47
CA GLY A 171 -24.86 0.59 3.03
C GLY A 171 -23.86 -0.44 2.50
N LEU A 172 -22.61 -0.02 2.43
CA LEU A 172 -21.48 -0.85 2.02
C LEU A 172 -20.40 -0.80 3.10
N GLU A 173 -19.84 -1.95 3.43
CA GLU A 173 -18.79 -2.07 4.45
C GLU A 173 -17.78 -3.13 4.01
N LEU A 174 -16.50 -2.80 4.05
CA LEU A 174 -15.39 -3.69 3.71
C LEU A 174 -14.58 -3.95 4.98
N ALA A 175 -14.67 -5.17 5.49
CA ALA A 175 -13.85 -5.64 6.60
C ALA A 175 -12.68 -6.45 6.07
N ILE A 176 -11.46 -6.14 6.50
CA ILE A 176 -10.21 -6.71 6.02
C ILE A 176 -9.41 -7.19 7.22
N LYS A 177 -8.89 -8.40 7.12
CA LYS A 177 -7.92 -8.96 8.07
C LYS A 177 -6.63 -9.24 7.33
N VAL A 178 -5.54 -8.64 7.81
CA VAL A 178 -4.21 -8.83 7.27
C VAL A 178 -3.49 -9.90 8.09
N TYR A 179 -2.86 -10.85 7.42
CA TYR A 179 -1.98 -11.78 8.09
C TYR A 179 -0.84 -12.20 7.18
N ASN A 180 0.34 -12.38 7.78
CA ASN A 180 1.48 -13.02 7.17
C ASN A 180 1.52 -14.48 7.64
N PRO A 181 1.24 -15.48 6.78
CA PRO A 181 1.18 -16.88 7.21
C PRO A 181 2.57 -17.48 7.45
N GLY A 182 3.68 -16.74 7.26
CA GLY A 182 5.03 -17.20 7.54
C GLY A 182 5.62 -18.20 6.53
N TYR A 183 4.85 -18.61 5.52
CA TYR A 183 5.25 -19.61 4.52
C TYR A 183 6.02 -19.05 3.31
N GLY A 184 6.30 -17.74 3.28
CA GLY A 184 7.12 -17.13 2.24
C GLY A 184 7.61 -15.76 2.70
N GLN A 185 8.93 -15.59 2.78
CA GLN A 185 9.55 -14.28 2.91
C GLN A 185 9.00 -13.40 1.77
N GLY A 186 8.44 -12.23 2.07
CA GLY A 186 8.04 -11.29 1.01
C GLY A 186 6.55 -11.15 0.70
N SER A 187 5.62 -11.73 1.48
CA SER A 187 4.18 -11.68 1.13
C SER A 187 3.22 -11.47 2.31
N LEU A 188 1.98 -11.06 1.99
CA LEU A 188 0.85 -10.84 2.88
C LEU A 188 -0.43 -11.40 2.27
N PHE A 189 -1.38 -11.78 3.13
CA PHE A 189 -2.72 -12.16 2.71
C PHE A 189 -3.74 -11.21 3.33
N LEU A 190 -4.66 -10.73 2.50
CA LEU A 190 -5.81 -9.95 2.92
C LEU A 190 -7.04 -10.84 2.81
N SER A 191 -7.58 -11.28 3.95
CA SER A 191 -8.90 -11.90 3.95
C SER A 191 -9.93 -10.80 4.09
N PHE A 192 -10.86 -10.70 3.13
CA PHE A 192 -11.84 -9.64 3.10
C PHE A 192 -13.27 -10.15 3.17
N THR A 193 -14.12 -9.29 3.70
CA THR A 193 -15.56 -9.45 3.81
C THR A 193 -16.18 -8.14 3.32
N PHE A 194 -16.85 -8.17 2.17
CA PHE A 194 -17.61 -7.05 1.65
C PHE A 194 -19.09 -7.28 1.93
N LEU A 195 -19.67 -6.41 2.75
CA LEU A 195 -21.05 -6.46 3.21
C LEU A 195 -21.89 -5.45 2.44
N ILE A 196 -22.99 -5.93 1.86
CA ILE A 196 -23.98 -5.12 1.15
C ILE A 196 -25.28 -5.17 1.95
N LYS A 197 -25.58 -4.05 2.61
CA LYS A 197 -26.82 -3.84 3.39
C LYS A 197 -27.92 -3.42 2.42
N MET A 198 -29.12 -3.97 2.60
CA MET A 198 -30.27 -3.70 1.74
C MET A 198 -31.34 -2.94 2.52
N LYS A 199 -32.13 -2.10 1.84
CA LYS A 199 -33.37 -1.52 2.33
C LYS A 199 -34.40 -2.65 2.52
N GLY A 200 -35.08 -2.66 3.66
CA GLY A 200 -36.17 -3.58 3.96
C GLY A 200 -37.36 -3.40 3.03
#